data_AF-A0A8B7DT52-F1
#
_entry.id   AF-A0A8B7DT52-F1
#
_cell.length_a   1.000
_cell.length_b   1.000
_cell.length_c   1.000
_cell.angle_alpha   90.00
_cell.angle_beta   90.00
_cell.angle_gamma   90.00
#
_symmetry.space_group_name_H-M   'P 1'
#
loop_
_entity.id
_entity.type
_entity.pdbx_description
1 polymer ?
#
loop_
_entity_poly.entity_id
_entity_poly.type
_entity_poly.pdbx_seq_one_letter_code
_entity_poly.pdbx_strand_id
1 'polypeptide(L)'
;MKNGEYVPRDWLVWSKVKQSIFCFPCRLFSKLPTANRSRLTTISEYRFQRKWKKLHDKIPEHQNSSNHKYCYIKWRLLEKSIDSNSTVGIMLLQNIKNQASHWKQVLRRILDVTLFLANRGLGFRRTSDLVGVAANGDF
;
A
#
# COMPACT_ATOMS: atom_id res chain seq x y z
N MET A 1 -14.88 -0.96 -33.63
CA MET A 1 -13.55 -0.30 -33.66
C MET A 1 -12.93 -0.61 -35.02
N LYS A 2 -12.59 0.41 -35.83
CA LYS A 2 -12.21 0.28 -37.25
C LYS A 2 -10.74 0.66 -37.56
N ASN A 3 -9.87 0.79 -36.56
CA ASN A 3 -8.52 1.35 -36.78
C ASN A 3 -7.35 0.37 -36.70
N GLY A 4 -7.54 -0.95 -36.59
CA GLY A 4 -6.44 -1.92 -36.70
C GLY A 4 -5.33 -1.83 -35.64
N GLU A 5 -5.39 -0.89 -34.70
CA GLU A 5 -4.39 -0.70 -33.66
C GLU A 5 -4.42 -1.83 -32.62
N TYR A 6 -3.24 -2.39 -32.35
CA TYR A 6 -3.04 -3.41 -31.33
C TYR A 6 -2.95 -2.74 -29.96
N VAL A 7 -4.06 -2.73 -29.21
CA VAL A 7 -4.08 -2.22 -27.83
C VAL A 7 -3.73 -3.38 -26.88
N PRO A 8 -2.54 -3.40 -26.24
CA PRO A 8 -2.22 -4.41 -25.25
C PRO A 8 -3.18 -4.28 -24.05
N ARG A 9 -3.81 -5.38 -23.67
CA ARG A 9 -4.75 -5.46 -22.54
C ARG A 9 -4.09 -6.22 -21.40
N ASP A 10 -3.26 -5.53 -20.64
CA ASP A 10 -2.55 -6.03 -19.45
C ASP A 10 -3.45 -6.71 -18.40
N TRP A 11 -4.70 -6.29 -18.30
CA TRP A 11 -5.69 -6.84 -17.38
C TRP A 11 -6.29 -8.17 -17.82
N LEU A 12 -6.05 -8.59 -19.07
CA LEU A 12 -6.67 -9.78 -19.67
C LEU A 12 -5.70 -10.98 -19.62
N VAL A 13 -6.07 -12.04 -18.90
CA VAL A 13 -5.18 -13.18 -18.63
C VAL A 13 -5.79 -14.49 -19.11
N TRP A 14 -4.96 -15.36 -19.68
CA TRP A 14 -5.31 -16.71 -20.10
C TRP A 14 -4.98 -17.74 -19.01
N SER A 15 -5.92 -18.62 -18.68
CA SER A 15 -5.66 -19.82 -17.87
C SER A 15 -5.60 -21.05 -18.77
N LYS A 16 -4.43 -21.71 -18.84
CA LYS A 16 -4.27 -22.99 -19.55
C LYS A 16 -5.12 -24.10 -18.94
N VAL A 17 -5.13 -24.19 -17.61
CA VAL A 17 -5.88 -25.21 -16.84
C VAL A 17 -7.39 -25.11 -17.09
N LYS A 18 -7.94 -23.88 -17.11
CA LYS A 18 -9.37 -23.65 -17.31
C LYS A 18 -9.76 -23.41 -18.77
N GLN A 19 -8.77 -23.35 -19.68
CA GLN A 19 -8.93 -22.98 -21.09
C GLN A 19 -9.85 -21.75 -21.28
N SER A 20 -9.59 -20.69 -20.49
CA SER A 20 -10.48 -19.52 -20.41
C SER A 20 -9.71 -18.22 -20.22
N ILE A 21 -10.26 -17.12 -20.78
CA ILE A 21 -9.80 -15.76 -20.56
C ILE A 21 -10.56 -15.12 -19.39
N PHE A 22 -9.85 -14.39 -18.52
CA PHE A 22 -10.45 -13.63 -17.43
C PHE A 22 -9.83 -12.23 -17.29
N CYS A 23 -10.60 -11.32 -16.68
CA CYS A 23 -10.12 -10.02 -16.26
C CYS A 23 -9.51 -10.14 -14.86
N PHE A 24 -8.20 -9.97 -14.74
CA PHE A 24 -7.47 -10.05 -13.49
C PHE A 24 -7.97 -9.06 -12.41
N PRO A 25 -8.00 -7.73 -12.65
CA PRO A 25 -8.40 -6.78 -11.61
C PRO A 25 -9.84 -7.00 -11.17
N CYS A 26 -10.76 -7.28 -12.11
CA CYS A 26 -12.15 -7.46 -11.76
C CYS A 26 -12.42 -8.77 -11.00
N ARG A 27 -11.56 -9.78 -11.17
CA ARG A 27 -11.66 -11.01 -10.38
C ARG A 27 -11.28 -10.79 -8.91
N LEU A 28 -10.31 -9.90 -8.65
CA LEU A 28 -9.81 -9.63 -7.31
C LEU A 28 -10.61 -8.55 -6.56
N PHE A 29 -11.02 -7.49 -7.26
CA PHE A 29 -11.56 -6.28 -6.62
C PHE A 29 -13.05 -6.03 -6.87
N SER A 30 -13.74 -6.87 -7.65
CA SER A 30 -15.15 -6.62 -7.96
C SER A 30 -16.04 -6.85 -6.73
N LYS A 31 -16.83 -5.81 -6.43
CA LYS A 31 -17.85 -5.82 -5.38
C LYS A 31 -19.23 -6.26 -5.88
N LEU A 32 -19.37 -6.55 -7.18
CA LEU A 32 -20.65 -6.97 -7.72
C LEU A 32 -21.01 -8.38 -7.20
N PRO A 33 -22.29 -8.64 -6.90
CA PRO A 33 -22.79 -9.99 -6.70
C PRO A 33 -22.45 -10.88 -7.89
N THR A 34 -22.23 -12.18 -7.67
CA THR A 34 -21.84 -13.14 -8.72
C THR A 34 -22.81 -13.15 -9.92
N ALA A 35 -24.10 -12.91 -9.68
CA ALA A 35 -25.13 -12.80 -10.73
C ALA A 35 -24.92 -11.60 -11.67
N ASN A 36 -24.35 -10.50 -11.19
CA ASN A 36 -24.16 -9.25 -11.94
C ASN A 36 -22.73 -9.11 -12.49
N ARG A 37 -21.88 -10.11 -12.24
CA ARG A 37 -20.51 -10.15 -12.74
C ARG A 37 -20.48 -10.53 -14.21
N SER A 38 -19.64 -9.86 -14.97
CA SER A 38 -19.35 -10.25 -16.35
C SER A 38 -18.83 -11.69 -16.41
N ARG A 39 -18.99 -12.35 -17.55
CA ARG A 39 -18.39 -13.69 -17.76
C ARG A 39 -16.85 -13.68 -17.72
N LEU A 40 -16.21 -12.52 -17.89
CA LEU A 40 -14.76 -12.36 -17.72
C LEU A 40 -14.33 -12.34 -16.24
N THR A 41 -15.28 -12.26 -15.31
CA THR A 41 -15.05 -12.18 -13.85
C THR A 41 -15.49 -13.40 -13.08
N THR A 42 -16.29 -14.28 -13.68
CA THR A 42 -16.85 -15.47 -13.02
C THR A 42 -16.07 -16.72 -13.43
N ILE A 43 -15.96 -17.68 -12.51
CA ILE A 43 -15.28 -18.98 -12.73
C ILE A 43 -15.95 -19.79 -13.85
N SER A 44 -17.23 -19.53 -14.14
CA SER A 44 -17.99 -20.15 -15.21
C SER A 44 -17.63 -19.58 -16.59
N GLU A 45 -16.48 -20.04 -17.09
CA GLU A 45 -16.31 -20.54 -18.46
C GLU A 45 -16.80 -19.63 -19.60
N TYR A 46 -15.91 -18.78 -20.10
CA TYR A 46 -15.74 -18.74 -21.55
C TYR A 46 -14.90 -19.95 -21.96
N ARG A 47 -15.54 -21.14 -22.06
CA ARG A 47 -14.91 -22.32 -22.66
C ARG A 47 -14.61 -22.01 -24.13
N PHE A 48 -13.38 -22.31 -24.53
CA PHE A 48 -12.75 -22.09 -25.84
C PHE A 48 -13.62 -22.50 -27.05
N GLN A 49 -14.52 -23.46 -26.88
CA GLN A 49 -15.01 -24.26 -28.01
C GLN A 49 -15.88 -23.52 -29.05
N ARG A 50 -16.60 -22.42 -28.77
CA ARG A 50 -17.54 -21.85 -29.80
C ARG A 50 -17.82 -20.34 -29.79
N LYS A 51 -17.19 -19.49 -28.97
CA LYS A 51 -17.68 -18.10 -28.73
C LYS A 51 -16.67 -16.96 -28.90
N TRP A 52 -15.52 -17.18 -29.53
CA TRP A 52 -14.51 -16.13 -29.76
C TRP A 52 -15.05 -14.90 -30.51
N LYS A 53 -15.92 -15.08 -31.51
CA LYS A 53 -16.57 -13.95 -32.21
C LYS A 53 -17.35 -13.05 -31.25
N LYS A 54 -18.11 -13.63 -30.31
CA LYS A 54 -18.86 -12.88 -29.29
C LYS A 54 -17.97 -12.34 -28.17
N LEU A 55 -16.76 -12.88 -28.00
CA LEU A 55 -15.81 -12.40 -27.00
C LEU A 55 -15.23 -11.05 -27.43
N HIS A 56 -14.88 -10.91 -28.72
CA HIS A 56 -14.38 -9.67 -29.28
C HIS A 56 -15.34 -8.50 -29.00
N ASP A 57 -16.65 -8.71 -29.14
CA ASP A 57 -17.66 -7.65 -28.92
C ASP A 57 -17.85 -7.34 -27.42
N LYS A 58 -17.72 -8.35 -26.56
CA LYS A 58 -17.93 -8.19 -25.11
C LYS A 58 -16.72 -7.65 -24.35
N ILE A 59 -15.52 -7.76 -24.90
CA ILE A 59 -14.31 -7.19 -24.27
C ILE A 59 -14.44 -5.66 -24.16
N PRO A 60 -14.79 -4.90 -25.21
CA PRO A 60 -15.06 -3.47 -25.13
C PRO A 60 -16.20 -3.12 -24.16
N GLU A 61 -17.31 -3.87 -24.18
CA GLU A 61 -18.42 -3.66 -23.24
C GLU A 61 -17.96 -3.81 -21.78
N HIS A 62 -17.20 -4.86 -21.49
CA HIS A 62 -16.62 -5.08 -20.17
C HIS A 62 -15.63 -3.98 -19.79
N GLN A 63 -14.70 -3.62 -20.69
CA GLN A 63 -13.71 -2.58 -20.44
C GLN A 63 -14.37 -1.23 -20.11
N ASN A 64 -15.48 -0.92 -20.79
CA ASN A 64 -16.21 0.33 -20.59
C ASN A 64 -17.12 0.33 -19.35
N SER A 65 -17.37 -0.84 -18.74
CA SER A 65 -18.14 -0.96 -17.51
C SER A 65 -17.53 -0.16 -16.36
N SER A 66 -18.37 0.51 -15.58
CA SER A 66 -17.97 1.21 -14.35
C SER A 66 -17.25 0.30 -13.36
N ASN A 67 -17.70 -0.96 -13.24
CA ASN A 67 -17.05 -1.94 -12.37
C ASN A 67 -15.63 -2.26 -12.84
N HIS A 68 -15.40 -2.38 -14.16
CA HIS A 68 -14.06 -2.62 -14.68
C HIS A 68 -13.12 -1.46 -14.37
N LYS A 69 -13.55 -0.23 -14.67
CA LYS A 69 -12.78 0.98 -14.37
C LYS A 69 -12.42 1.08 -12.89
N TYR A 70 -13.40 0.84 -12.00
CA TYR A 70 -13.18 0.80 -10.56
C TYR A 70 -12.12 -0.23 -10.15
N CYS A 71 -12.27 -1.48 -10.60
CA CYS A 71 -11.35 -2.56 -10.25
C CYS A 71 -9.95 -2.32 -10.81
N TYR A 72 -9.85 -1.78 -12.02
CA TYR A 72 -8.60 -1.45 -12.67
C TYR A 72 -7.83 -0.37 -11.90
N ILE A 73 -8.52 0.71 -11.49
CA ILE A 73 -7.92 1.76 -10.66
C ILE A 73 -7.43 1.19 -9.33
N LYS A 74 -8.25 0.37 -8.65
CA LYS A 74 -7.85 -0.27 -7.38
C LYS A 74 -6.62 -1.15 -7.53
N TRP A 75 -6.53 -1.91 -8.62
CA TRP A 75 -5.36 -2.72 -8.91
C TRP A 75 -4.10 -1.88 -9.15
N ARG A 76 -4.18 -0.81 -9.95
CA ARG A 76 -3.05 0.09 -10.19
C ARG A 76 -2.60 0.83 -8.94
N LEU A 77 -3.53 1.21 -8.07
CA LEU A 77 -3.19 1.78 -6.76
C LEU A 77 -2.46 0.77 -5.88
N LEU A 78 -2.92 -0.49 -5.85
CA LEU A 78 -2.24 -1.54 -5.10
C LEU A 78 -0.82 -1.79 -5.64
N GLU A 79 -0.67 -1.94 -6.95
CA GLU A 79 0.62 -2.15 -7.62
C GLU A 79 1.61 -1.03 -7.28
N LYS A 80 1.19 0.24 -7.45
CA LYS A 80 2.00 1.39 -7.04
C LYS A 80 2.34 1.36 -5.56
N SER A 81 1.39 1.01 -4.69
CA SER A 81 1.62 0.99 -3.23
C SER A 81 2.60 -0.09 -2.78
N ILE A 82 2.66 -1.21 -3.51
CA ILE A 82 3.63 -2.28 -3.30
C ILE A 82 5.01 -1.80 -3.74
N ASP A 83 5.10 -1.22 -4.94
CA ASP A 83 6.37 -0.71 -5.50
C ASP A 83 6.96 0.45 -4.68
N SER A 84 6.10 1.34 -4.18
CA SER A 84 6.52 2.53 -3.44
C SER A 84 6.75 2.28 -1.95
N ASN A 85 6.56 1.04 -1.46
CA ASN A 85 6.62 0.70 -0.03
C ASN A 85 5.78 1.67 0.84
N SER A 86 4.72 2.27 0.27
CA SER A 86 3.96 3.38 0.86
C SER A 86 2.60 2.94 1.39
N THR A 87 2.47 1.66 1.74
CA THR A 87 1.26 1.20 2.43
C THR A 87 1.20 1.88 3.79
N VAL A 88 0.02 2.28 4.26
CA VAL A 88 -0.19 2.91 5.58
C VAL A 88 0.54 2.15 6.70
N GLY A 89 0.58 0.81 6.63
CA GLY A 89 1.32 -0.01 7.58
C GLY A 89 2.84 0.22 7.58
N ILE A 90 3.46 0.49 6.43
CA ILE A 90 4.90 0.75 6.32
C ILE A 90 5.22 2.15 6.83
N MET A 91 4.39 3.14 6.51
CA MET A 91 4.53 4.50 7.05
C MET A 91 4.37 4.50 8.59
N LEU A 92 3.41 3.74 9.11
CA LEU A 92 3.23 3.55 10.55
C LEU A 92 4.46 2.89 11.19
N LEU A 93 4.99 1.83 10.57
CA LEU A 93 6.19 1.15 11.05
C LEU A 93 7.42 2.07 11.05
N GLN A 94 7.58 2.90 10.02
CA GLN A 94 8.63 3.91 9.97
C GLN A 94 8.48 4.95 11.08
N ASN A 95 7.25 5.41 11.35
CA ASN A 95 6.98 6.35 12.44
C ASN A 95 7.36 5.74 13.80
N ILE A 96 6.94 4.50 14.07
CA ILE A 96 7.32 3.77 15.29
C ILE A 96 8.85 3.66 15.43
N LYS A 97 9.55 3.30 14.34
CA LYS A 97 11.02 3.22 14.34
C LYS A 97 11.67 4.58 14.62
N ASN A 98 11.15 5.65 14.04
CA ASN A 98 11.67 7.01 14.24
C ASN A 98 11.45 7.48 15.68
N GLN A 99 10.28 7.23 16.26
CA GLN A 99 10.01 7.52 17.67
C GLN A 99 10.92 6.72 18.60
N ALA A 100 11.10 5.42 18.34
CA ALA A 100 12.02 4.59 19.12
C ALA A 100 13.47 5.10 19.05
N SER A 101 13.93 5.54 17.87
CA SER A 101 15.26 6.14 17.71
C SER A 101 15.39 7.45 18.48
N HIS A 102 14.38 8.32 18.41
CA HIS A 102 14.35 9.58 19.15
C HIS A 102 14.47 9.35 20.66
N TRP A 103 13.64 8.46 21.23
CA TRP A 103 13.68 8.16 22.66
C TRP A 103 15.00 7.52 23.10
N LYS A 104 15.63 6.69 22.27
CA LYS A 104 16.98 6.17 22.55
C LYS A 104 18.02 7.29 22.64
N GLN A 105 17.95 8.29 21.78
CA GLN A 105 18.87 9.45 21.83
C GLN A 105 18.65 10.29 23.07
N VAL A 106 17.39 10.52 23.46
CA VAL A 106 17.04 11.24 24.70
C VAL A 106 17.60 10.51 25.92
N LEU A 107 17.36 9.20 26.03
CA LEU A 107 17.88 8.38 27.12
C LEU A 107 19.40 8.39 27.17
N ARG A 108 20.06 8.35 26.01
CA ARG A 108 21.52 8.41 25.93
C ARG A 108 22.06 9.73 26.48
N ARG A 109 21.46 10.86 26.11
CA ARG A 109 21.85 12.17 26.65
C ARG A 109 21.65 12.26 28.16
N ILE A 110 20.52 11.78 28.67
CA ILE A 110 20.27 11.74 30.12
C ILE A 110 21.35 10.92 30.82
N LEU A 111 21.69 9.74 30.29
CA LEU A 111 22.73 8.89 30.84
C LEU A 111 24.11 9.59 30.83
N ASP A 112 24.47 10.23 29.72
CA ASP A 112 25.75 10.92 29.57
C ASP A 112 25.86 12.10 30.57
N VAL A 113 24.78 12.90 30.74
CA VAL A 113 24.71 13.97 31.77
C VAL A 113 24.82 13.38 33.18
N THR A 114 24.09 12.30 33.46
CA THR A 114 24.12 11.62 34.77
C THR A 114 25.53 11.17 35.11
N LEU A 115 26.22 10.53 34.16
CA LEU A 115 27.57 10.02 34.33
C LEU A 115 28.57 11.17 34.53
N PHE A 116 28.43 12.25 33.75
CA PHE A 116 29.25 13.45 33.86
C PHE A 116 29.15 14.08 35.26
N LEU A 117 27.92 14.23 35.76
CA LEU A 117 27.65 14.78 37.09
C LEU A 117 28.20 13.87 38.20
N ALA A 118 27.92 12.57 38.12
CA ALA A 118 28.37 11.59 39.10
C ALA A 118 29.92 11.56 39.21
N ASN A 119 30.62 11.57 38.07
CA ASN A 119 32.09 11.58 38.04
C ASN A 119 32.70 12.84 38.67
N ARG A 120 31.95 13.95 38.74
CA ARG A 120 32.41 15.22 39.31
C ARG A 120 31.82 15.53 40.68
N GLY A 121 30.99 14.64 41.23
CA GLY A 121 30.27 14.87 42.48
C GLY A 121 29.28 16.03 42.41
N LEU A 122 28.79 16.37 41.20
CA LEU A 122 27.84 17.45 40.99
C LEU A 122 26.41 16.92 41.12
N GLY A 123 25.54 17.72 41.75
CA GLY A 123 24.11 17.45 41.80
C GLY A 123 23.42 17.93 40.52
N PHE A 124 22.33 17.27 40.14
CA PHE A 124 21.48 17.72 39.03
C PHE A 124 20.96 19.14 39.26
N ARG A 125 20.51 19.45 40.48
CA ARG A 125 20.03 20.77 40.86
C ARG A 125 21.07 21.52 41.70
N ARG A 126 21.19 22.82 41.45
CA ARG A 126 21.82 23.76 42.38
C ARG A 126 20.73 24.41 43.24
N THR A 127 21.05 25.52 43.91
CA THR A 127 20.20 26.12 44.96
C THR A 127 18.93 26.83 44.47
N SER A 128 18.67 26.92 43.17
CA SER A 128 17.47 27.55 42.61
C SER A 128 16.71 26.58 41.69
N ASP A 129 15.38 26.61 41.76
CA ASP A 129 14.49 25.88 40.85
C ASP A 129 14.01 26.76 39.66
N LEU A 130 14.55 27.98 39.51
CA LEU A 130 14.15 28.94 38.48
C LEU A 130 14.94 28.76 37.18
N VAL A 131 14.25 28.33 36.12
CA VAL A 131 14.83 28.12 34.79
C VAL A 131 15.49 29.38 34.25
N GLY A 132 16.80 29.31 33.98
CA GLY A 132 17.59 30.41 33.41
C GLY A 132 18.40 31.23 34.42
N VAL A 133 18.40 30.87 35.71
CA VAL A 133 19.24 31.51 36.74
C VAL A 133 20.58 30.77 36.88
N ALA A 134 21.66 31.49 37.19
CA ALA A 134 23.00 30.91 37.36
C ALA A 134 23.09 29.78 38.41
N ALA A 135 22.09 29.68 39.30
CA ALA A 135 21.97 28.67 40.35
C ALA A 135 20.99 27.53 40.01
N ASN A 136 20.59 27.38 38.74
CA ASN A 136 19.49 26.48 38.37
C ASN A 136 19.90 25.00 38.19
N GLY A 137 21.18 24.70 38.00
CA GLY A 137 21.72 23.33 37.90
C GLY A 137 22.68 23.15 36.73
N ASP A 138 23.53 22.12 36.81
CA ASP A 138 24.53 21.80 35.77
C ASP A 138 23.91 20.75 34.80
N PHE A 139 23.04 21.20 33.90
CA PHE A 139 22.32 20.34 32.92
C PHE A 139 22.79 20.56 31.48
#